data_AF-A0A2G8XVM5-F1
#
_entry.id   AF-A0A2G8XVM5-F1
#
_cell.length_a   1.000
_cell.length_b   1.000
_cell.length_c   1.000
_cell.angle_alpha   90.00
_cell.angle_beta   90.00
_cell.angle_gamma   90.00
#
_symmetry.space_group_name_H-M   'P 1'
#
loop_
_entity.id
_entity.type
_entity.pdbx_description
1 polymer ?
#
loop_
_entity_poly.entity_id
_entity_poly.type
_entity_poly.pdbx_seq_one_letter_code
_entity_poly.pdbx_strand_id
1 'polypeptide(L)'
;GAGMKLEENLQFNRALWQDAQKFDREHSYTLRHIYGQEGKRADYPPLSCSKIISGGGMLQTPGVGDFHGCPFKHFDKPQLQKLLTEFGLSFNQLLPVLKYKDTNEYQLACREFFMQTHPGSEGEGVGNHPNHFYEASRRYARRQAGPSAVSPAEANSEKVKEEDANLA
;
A
#
# COMPACT_ATOMS: atom_id res chain seq x y z
N GLY A 1 2.11 4.72 -7.87
CA GLY A 1 1.43 3.43 -7.60
C GLY A 1 2.46 2.38 -7.24
N ALA A 2 2.09 1.10 -7.17
CA ALA A 2 3.03 0.00 -6.86
C ALA A 2 3.66 -0.66 -8.12
N GLY A 3 3.41 -0.08 -9.30
CA GLY A 3 4.03 -0.50 -10.57
C GLY A 3 3.12 -1.32 -11.52
N MET A 4 1.92 -1.73 -11.09
CA MET A 4 1.00 -2.51 -11.91
C MET A 4 0.46 -1.70 -13.09
N LYS A 5 0.67 -2.18 -14.32
CA LYS A 5 0.17 -1.56 -15.54
C LYS A 5 -1.33 -1.77 -15.69
N LEU A 6 -1.99 -0.92 -16.49
CA LEU A 6 -3.43 -1.01 -16.76
C LEU A 6 -3.82 -2.40 -17.29
N GLU A 7 -3.09 -2.90 -18.28
CA GLU A 7 -3.41 -4.19 -18.91
C GLU A 7 -3.28 -5.36 -17.92
N GLU A 8 -2.25 -5.34 -17.08
CA GLU A 8 -2.06 -6.31 -16.00
C GLU A 8 -3.23 -6.26 -15.00
N ASN A 9 -3.69 -5.06 -14.65
CA ASN A 9 -4.80 -4.86 -13.71
C ASN A 9 -6.14 -5.33 -14.29
N LEU A 10 -6.39 -5.07 -15.58
CA LEU A 10 -7.57 -5.57 -16.29
C LEU A 10 -7.58 -7.10 -16.34
N GLN A 11 -6.44 -7.71 -16.71
CA GLN A 11 -6.31 -9.17 -16.77
C GLN A 11 -6.47 -9.81 -15.38
N PHE A 12 -5.85 -9.23 -14.35
CA PHE A 12 -5.99 -9.68 -12.97
C PHE A 12 -7.45 -9.69 -12.52
N ASN A 13 -8.19 -8.60 -12.75
CA ASN A 13 -9.58 -8.54 -12.32
C ASN A 13 -10.48 -9.49 -13.12
N ARG A 14 -10.28 -9.66 -14.43
CA ARG A 14 -11.02 -10.66 -15.22
C ARG A 14 -10.85 -12.08 -14.67
N ALA A 15 -9.68 -12.41 -14.15
CA ALA A 15 -9.41 -13.71 -13.55
C ALA A 15 -9.97 -13.85 -12.13
N LEU A 16 -10.07 -12.76 -11.37
CA LEU A 16 -10.57 -12.76 -10.00
C LEU A 16 -12.10 -12.81 -9.92
N TRP A 17 -12.78 -12.16 -10.87
CA TRP A 17 -14.23 -12.10 -10.93
C TRP A 17 -14.84 -13.43 -11.37
N GLN A 18 -15.97 -13.80 -10.77
CA GLN A 18 -16.72 -15.00 -11.18
C GLN A 18 -17.17 -14.96 -12.64
N ASP A 19 -17.48 -13.76 -13.14
CA ASP A 19 -17.83 -13.50 -14.54
C ASP A 19 -16.98 -12.34 -15.07
N ALA A 20 -16.02 -12.67 -15.93
CA ALA A 20 -15.14 -11.70 -16.58
C ALA A 20 -15.92 -10.71 -17.47
N GLN A 21 -17.00 -11.15 -18.13
CA GLN A 21 -17.80 -10.28 -18.98
C GLN A 21 -18.58 -9.27 -18.15
N LYS A 22 -19.07 -9.66 -16.97
CA LYS A 22 -19.70 -8.73 -16.03
C LYS A 22 -18.71 -7.67 -15.56
N PHE A 23 -17.50 -8.09 -15.17
CA PHE A 23 -16.42 -7.14 -14.82
C PHE A 23 -16.14 -6.16 -15.95
N ASP A 24 -16.00 -6.64 -17.20
CA ASP A 24 -15.70 -5.79 -18.33
C ASP A 24 -16.77 -4.72 -18.56
N ARG A 25 -18.04 -5.09 -18.42
CA ARG A 25 -19.18 -4.16 -18.56
C ARG A 25 -19.26 -3.14 -17.42
N GLU A 26 -19.03 -3.56 -16.19
CA GLU A 26 -19.33 -2.74 -15.01
C GLU A 26 -18.11 -1.94 -14.48
N HIS A 27 -16.89 -2.45 -14.66
CA HIS A 27 -15.70 -1.95 -13.96
C HIS A 27 -14.52 -1.57 -14.84
N SER A 28 -14.40 -2.10 -16.06
CA SER A 28 -13.23 -1.84 -16.91
C SER A 28 -13.06 -0.35 -17.25
N TYR A 29 -14.16 0.37 -17.48
CA TYR A 29 -14.15 1.80 -17.74
C TYR A 29 -13.58 2.59 -16.55
N THR A 30 -14.03 2.27 -15.33
CA THR A 30 -13.55 2.91 -14.11
C THR A 30 -12.05 2.70 -13.92
N LEU A 31 -11.53 1.51 -14.17
CA LEU A 31 -10.10 1.26 -14.14
C LEU A 31 -9.35 2.08 -15.18
N ARG A 32 -9.79 2.08 -16.45
CA ARG A 32 -9.15 2.91 -17.48
C ARG A 32 -9.16 4.40 -17.11
N HIS A 33 -10.25 4.88 -16.50
CA HIS A 33 -10.35 6.24 -15.99
C HIS A 33 -9.33 6.56 -14.88
N ILE A 34 -9.16 5.67 -13.89
CA ILE A 34 -8.17 5.82 -12.81
C ILE A 34 -6.74 5.86 -13.38
N TYR A 35 -6.48 5.15 -14.48
CA TYR A 35 -5.20 5.17 -15.19
C TYR A 35 -5.07 6.33 -16.20
N GLY A 36 -6.00 7.29 -16.19
CA GLY A 36 -5.97 8.46 -17.07
C GLY A 36 -6.21 8.15 -18.55
N GLN A 37 -6.78 6.98 -18.89
CA GLN A 37 -7.04 6.58 -20.28
C GLN A 37 -8.44 6.94 -20.78
N GLU A 38 -9.32 7.43 -19.89
CA GLU A 38 -10.70 7.82 -20.20
C GLU A 38 -11.01 9.23 -19.68
N GLY A 39 -12.12 9.80 -20.13
CA GLY A 39 -12.62 11.10 -19.66
C GLY A 39 -11.63 12.24 -19.89
N LYS A 40 -11.34 13.02 -18.83
CA LYS A 40 -10.38 14.15 -18.87
C LYS A 40 -8.91 13.73 -18.91
N ARG A 41 -8.61 12.43 -18.85
CA ARG A 41 -7.25 11.89 -18.79
C ARG A 41 -6.40 12.51 -17.68
N ALA A 42 -7.03 12.72 -16.53
CA ALA A 42 -6.37 13.28 -15.35
C ALA A 42 -5.44 12.24 -14.71
N ASP A 43 -4.38 12.72 -14.06
CA ASP A 43 -3.53 11.90 -13.22
C ASP A 43 -4.19 11.71 -11.84
N TYR A 44 -4.47 10.46 -11.48
CA TYR A 44 -5.07 10.08 -10.20
C TYR A 44 -4.01 9.44 -9.30
N PRO A 45 -3.28 10.25 -8.50
CA PRO A 45 -2.28 9.69 -7.60
C PRO A 45 -2.94 8.82 -6.53
N PRO A 46 -2.26 7.74 -6.09
CA PRO A 46 -2.70 6.94 -4.95
C PRO A 46 -2.98 7.79 -3.70
N LEU A 47 -3.87 7.29 -2.84
CA LEU A 47 -4.29 8.02 -1.65
C LEU A 47 -3.22 7.99 -0.55
N SER A 48 -2.97 9.15 0.07
CA SER A 48 -2.14 9.24 1.27
C SER A 48 -2.86 8.69 2.51
N CYS A 49 -2.10 8.31 3.55
CA CYS A 49 -2.67 7.83 4.81
C CYS A 49 -3.61 8.87 5.42
N SER A 50 -3.25 10.16 5.37
CA SER A 50 -4.10 11.25 5.86
C SER A 50 -5.49 11.24 5.20
N LYS A 51 -5.56 11.11 3.86
CA LYS A 51 -6.84 11.03 3.13
C LYS A 51 -7.63 9.77 3.46
N ILE A 52 -6.95 8.62 3.58
CA ILE A 52 -7.57 7.33 3.92
C ILE A 52 -8.15 7.37 5.35
N ILE A 53 -7.41 7.97 6.29
CA ILE A 53 -7.82 8.09 7.70
C ILE A 53 -8.99 9.07 7.82
N SER A 54 -8.92 10.23 7.17
CA SER A 54 -9.95 11.26 7.33
C SER A 54 -11.27 10.91 6.63
N GLY A 55 -11.27 9.98 5.67
CA GLY A 55 -12.47 9.67 4.88
C GLY A 55 -12.89 10.85 4.01
N GLY A 56 -11.91 11.56 3.45
CA GLY A 56 -12.13 12.76 2.65
C GLY A 56 -11.95 12.53 1.14
N GLY A 57 -12.73 13.24 0.33
CA GLY A 57 -12.63 13.24 -1.14
C GLY A 57 -13.34 12.05 -1.78
N MET A 58 -12.60 11.23 -2.55
CA MET A 58 -13.15 10.05 -3.25
C MET A 58 -13.44 8.85 -2.33
N LEU A 59 -13.06 8.92 -1.05
CA LEU A 59 -13.23 7.82 -0.11
C LEU A 59 -14.15 8.25 1.03
N GLN A 60 -15.29 7.59 1.17
CA GLN A 60 -16.24 7.79 2.26
C GLN A 60 -15.85 6.97 3.50
N THR A 61 -16.37 7.32 4.67
CA THR A 61 -16.19 6.51 5.89
C THR A 61 -16.69 5.08 5.64
N PRO A 62 -15.90 4.04 5.95
CA PRO A 62 -16.31 2.65 5.73
C PRO A 62 -17.58 2.30 6.51
N GLY A 63 -18.55 1.69 5.82
CA GLY A 63 -19.76 1.13 6.39
C GLY A 63 -19.70 -0.39 6.58
N VAL A 64 -20.85 -1.00 6.90
CA VAL A 64 -20.95 -2.46 7.03
C VAL A 64 -20.76 -3.10 5.66
N GLY A 65 -19.80 -4.02 5.55
CA GLY A 65 -19.46 -4.71 4.30
C GLY A 65 -18.37 -4.02 3.47
N ASP A 66 -17.92 -2.83 3.90
CA ASP A 66 -16.79 -2.13 3.29
C ASP A 66 -15.46 -2.59 3.88
N PHE A 67 -14.42 -2.65 3.05
CA PHE A 67 -13.07 -3.08 3.43
C PHE A 67 -12.00 -2.01 3.20
N HIS A 68 -12.39 -0.78 2.86
CA HIS A 68 -11.46 0.35 2.72
C HIS A 68 -11.19 1.06 4.06
N GLY A 69 -10.27 2.03 4.04
CA GLY A 69 -9.93 2.84 5.21
C GLY A 69 -8.64 2.39 5.91
N CYS A 70 -8.35 3.03 7.05
CA CYS A 70 -7.23 2.68 7.91
C CYS A 70 -7.65 1.71 9.03
N PRO A 71 -7.12 0.48 9.10
CA PRO A 71 -7.50 -0.49 10.13
C PRO A 71 -7.17 0.01 11.55
N PHE A 72 -6.09 0.77 11.72
CA PHE A 72 -5.74 1.35 13.02
C PHE A 72 -6.78 2.36 13.53
N LYS A 73 -7.56 2.98 12.63
CA LYS A 73 -8.68 3.85 12.96
C LYS A 73 -10.02 3.11 13.08
N HIS A 74 -10.37 2.33 12.06
CA HIS A 74 -11.75 1.84 11.90
C HIS A 74 -12.04 0.52 12.60
N PHE A 75 -11.03 -0.33 12.82
CA PHE A 75 -11.25 -1.56 13.59
C PHE A 75 -11.35 -1.21 15.07
N ASP A 76 -12.15 -1.95 15.83
CA ASP A 76 -12.06 -1.87 17.29
C ASP A 76 -10.75 -2.55 17.78
N LYS A 77 -10.49 -2.44 19.09
CA LYS A 77 -9.26 -2.99 19.67
C LYS A 77 -9.19 -4.53 19.55
N PRO A 78 -10.25 -5.31 19.85
CA PRO A 78 -10.27 -6.76 19.62
C PRO A 78 -10.02 -7.18 18.17
N GLN A 79 -10.68 -6.52 17.20
CA GLN A 79 -10.50 -6.79 15.77
C GLN A 79 -9.08 -6.49 15.32
N LEU A 80 -8.50 -5.36 15.75
CA LEU A 80 -7.12 -5.03 15.42
C LEU A 80 -6.14 -6.03 16.05
N GLN A 81 -6.35 -6.43 17.31
CA GLN A 81 -5.52 -7.44 17.96
C GLN A 81 -5.51 -8.76 17.20
N LYS A 82 -6.70 -9.22 16.79
CA LYS A 82 -6.84 -10.43 15.97
C LYS A 82 -6.06 -10.32 14.67
N LEU A 83 -6.28 -9.23 13.91
CA LEU A 83 -5.59 -8.98 12.64
C LEU A 83 -4.07 -8.99 12.80
N LEU A 84 -3.55 -8.27 13.79
CA LEU A 84 -2.11 -8.16 14.00
C LEU A 84 -1.49 -9.49 14.49
N THR A 85 -2.25 -10.32 15.19
CA THR A 85 -1.84 -11.68 15.57
C THR A 85 -1.78 -12.60 14.35
N GLU A 86 -2.73 -12.48 13.42
CA GLU A 86 -2.70 -13.19 12.12
C GLU A 86 -1.48 -12.80 11.26
N PHE A 87 -0.98 -11.56 11.41
CA PHE A 87 0.29 -11.12 10.84
C PHE A 87 1.54 -11.60 11.60
N GLY A 88 1.39 -12.39 12.65
CA GLY A 88 2.48 -13.05 13.37
C GLY A 88 3.07 -12.27 14.54
N LEU A 89 2.44 -11.18 14.99
CA LEU A 89 2.91 -10.47 16.19
C LEU A 89 2.53 -11.23 17.46
N SER A 90 3.48 -11.33 18.39
CA SER A 90 3.21 -11.76 19.77
C SER A 90 2.49 -10.66 20.57
N PHE A 91 1.86 -11.05 21.69
CA PHE A 91 1.19 -10.11 22.59
C PHE A 91 2.08 -8.92 22.99
N ASN A 92 3.35 -9.16 23.29
CA ASN A 92 4.28 -8.09 23.67
C ASN A 92 4.57 -7.12 22.54
N GLN A 93 4.62 -7.59 21.28
CA GLN A 93 4.82 -6.75 20.09
C GLN A 93 3.55 -5.95 19.73
N LEU A 94 2.38 -6.45 20.11
CA LEU A 94 1.09 -5.78 19.90
C LEU A 94 0.92 -4.56 20.80
N LEU A 95 1.39 -4.62 22.05
CA LEU A 95 1.21 -3.56 23.06
C LEU A 95 1.59 -2.14 22.57
N PRO A 96 2.78 -1.90 21.98
CA PRO A 96 3.14 -0.56 21.52
C PRO A 96 2.25 -0.08 20.36
N VAL A 97 1.83 -0.97 19.46
CA VAL A 97 0.90 -0.64 18.36
C VAL A 97 -0.45 -0.20 18.91
N LEU A 98 -0.98 -0.94 19.89
CA LEU A 98 -2.26 -0.65 20.53
C LEU A 98 -2.22 0.64 21.35
N LYS A 99 -1.08 0.98 21.95
CA LYS A 99 -0.90 2.25 22.66
C LYS A 99 -1.12 3.44 21.71
N TYR A 100 -0.53 3.40 20.52
CA TYR A 100 -0.74 4.44 19.50
C TYR A 100 -2.18 4.48 18.97
N LYS A 101 -2.86 3.33 18.91
CA LYS A 101 -4.30 3.31 18.61
C LYS A 101 -5.10 4.06 19.67
N ASP A 102 -4.84 3.78 20.95
CA ASP A 102 -5.60 4.36 22.07
C ASP A 102 -5.44 5.89 22.13
N THR A 103 -4.32 6.44 21.64
CA THR A 103 -4.06 7.88 21.51
C THR A 103 -4.51 8.49 20.17
N ASN A 104 -5.16 7.70 19.30
CA ASN A 104 -5.54 8.08 17.94
C ASN A 104 -4.36 8.44 17.00
N GLU A 105 -3.14 8.01 17.34
CA GLU A 105 -1.93 8.22 16.56
C GLU A 105 -1.76 7.12 15.49
N TYR A 106 -2.74 6.99 14.60
CA TYR A 106 -2.87 5.85 13.67
C TYR A 106 -1.68 5.66 12.72
N GLN A 107 -1.05 6.76 12.30
CA GLN A 107 0.13 6.71 11.44
C GLN A 107 1.34 6.14 12.20
N LEU A 108 1.49 6.50 13.49
CA LEU A 108 2.51 5.93 14.36
C LEU A 108 2.22 4.47 14.67
N ALA A 109 0.96 4.08 14.86
CA ALA A 109 0.57 2.67 15.00
C ALA A 109 0.98 1.84 13.77
N CYS A 110 0.78 2.38 12.55
CA CYS A 110 1.21 1.74 11.30
C CYS A 110 2.74 1.62 11.21
N ARG A 111 3.48 2.67 11.58
CA ARG A 111 4.94 2.65 11.64
C ARG A 111 5.46 1.64 12.68
N GLU A 112 4.85 1.59 13.85
CA GLU A 112 5.19 0.64 14.90
C GLU A 112 4.99 -0.79 14.41
N PHE A 113 3.83 -1.09 13.83
CA PHE A 113 3.57 -2.40 13.21
C PHE A 113 4.63 -2.77 12.16
N PHE A 114 5.05 -1.81 11.33
CA PHE A 114 6.10 -2.05 10.35
C PHE A 114 7.44 -2.40 11.02
N MET A 115 7.85 -1.67 12.06
CA MET A 115 9.10 -1.96 12.79
C MET A 115 9.05 -3.33 13.47
N GLN A 116 7.89 -3.74 14.00
CA GLN A 116 7.71 -5.07 14.61
C GLN A 116 7.82 -6.21 13.59
N THR A 117 7.41 -5.98 12.34
CA THR A 117 7.46 -6.97 11.24
C THR A 117 8.72 -6.90 10.40
N HIS A 118 9.51 -5.83 10.52
CA HIS A 118 10.78 -5.62 9.80
C HIS A 118 11.90 -5.23 10.79
N PRO A 119 12.36 -6.16 11.65
CA PRO A 119 13.36 -5.86 12.67
C PRO A 119 14.63 -5.22 12.09
N GLY A 120 15.07 -4.10 12.65
CA GLY A 120 16.24 -3.34 12.18
C GLY A 120 15.96 -2.37 11.03
N SER A 121 14.70 -2.23 10.61
CA SER A 121 14.28 -1.17 9.68
C SER A 121 13.90 0.12 10.43
N GLU A 122 14.27 1.27 9.88
CA GLU A 122 13.98 2.59 10.48
C GLU A 122 12.52 3.06 10.24
N GLY A 123 11.83 2.43 9.29
CA GLY A 123 10.44 2.75 8.94
C GLY A 123 10.28 4.14 8.34
N GLU A 124 11.28 4.63 7.59
CA GLU A 124 11.24 5.94 6.95
C GLU A 124 10.04 6.08 6.00
N GLY A 125 9.27 7.16 6.16
CA GLY A 125 8.09 7.44 5.35
C GLY A 125 6.86 6.56 5.65
N VAL A 126 7.01 5.51 6.46
CA VAL A 126 5.92 4.62 6.85
C VAL A 126 4.91 5.36 7.72
N GLY A 127 3.62 5.14 7.43
CA GLY A 127 2.51 5.84 8.08
C GLY A 127 2.07 7.11 7.34
N ASN A 128 2.82 7.61 6.34
CA ASN A 128 2.42 8.78 5.55
C ASN A 128 1.68 8.41 4.27
N HIS A 129 2.06 7.31 3.64
CA HIS A 129 1.45 6.82 2.41
C HIS A 129 1.55 5.28 2.33
N PRO A 130 0.50 4.53 1.92
CA PRO A 130 0.58 3.07 1.77
C PRO A 130 1.71 2.61 0.83
N ASN A 131 1.92 3.30 -0.30
CA ASN A 131 3.06 3.05 -1.17
C ASN A 131 4.44 3.23 -0.49
N HIS A 132 4.61 4.14 0.46
CA HIS A 132 5.88 4.23 1.22
C HIS A 132 6.09 3.00 2.10
N PHE A 133 5.02 2.46 2.70
CA PHE A 133 5.10 1.18 3.43
C PHE A 133 5.60 0.07 2.49
N TYR A 134 4.99 -0.04 1.30
CA TYR A 134 5.38 -1.03 0.31
C TYR A 134 6.84 -0.88 -0.12
N GLU A 135 7.28 0.33 -0.47
CA GLU A 135 8.66 0.61 -0.89
C GLU A 135 9.67 0.30 0.22
N ALA A 136 9.39 0.71 1.46
CA ALA A 136 10.23 0.41 2.61
C ALA A 136 10.32 -1.11 2.86
N SER A 137 9.22 -1.84 2.73
CA SER A 137 9.18 -3.29 2.87
C SER A 137 9.99 -4.00 1.77
N ARG A 138 9.83 -3.57 0.51
CA ARG A 138 10.63 -4.09 -0.62
C ARG A 138 12.12 -3.82 -0.44
N ARG A 139 12.49 -2.62 0.01
CA ARG A 139 13.89 -2.26 0.31
C ARG A 139 14.47 -3.15 1.41
N TYR A 140 13.72 -3.38 2.49
CA TYR A 140 14.13 -4.30 3.55
C TYR A 140 14.32 -5.73 3.03
N ALA A 141 13.37 -6.25 2.24
CA ALA A 141 13.48 -7.60 1.67
C ALA A 141 14.72 -7.78 0.78
N ARG A 142 15.06 -6.77 -0.04
CA ARG A 142 16.29 -6.80 -0.87
C ARG A 142 17.57 -6.85 -0.02
N ARG A 143 17.63 -6.11 1.08
CA ARG A 143 18.78 -6.15 2.00
C ARG A 143 18.93 -7.53 2.63
N GLN A 144 17.82 -8.17 2.99
CA GLN A 144 17.83 -9.52 3.60
C GLN A 144 18.19 -10.62 2.58
N ALA A 145 17.85 -10.45 1.30
CA ALA A 145 18.12 -11.43 0.26
C ALA A 145 19.57 -11.42 -0.26
N GLY A 146 20.38 -10.43 0.12
CA GLY A 146 21.75 -10.26 -0.38
C GLY A 146 21.83 -9.94 -1.89
N PRO A 147 23.04 -9.74 -2.44
CA PRO A 147 23.26 -9.27 -3.81
C PRO A 147 22.82 -10.24 -4.94
N SER A 148 22.28 -11.42 -4.64
CA SER A 148 21.92 -12.43 -5.65
C SER A 148 20.46 -12.40 -6.11
N ALA A 149 19.62 -11.49 -5.57
CA ALA A 149 18.18 -11.46 -5.83
C ALA A 149 17.69 -10.27 -6.67
N VAL A 150 18.57 -9.57 -7.39
CA VAL A 150 18.16 -8.45 -8.25
C VAL A 150 17.72 -9.00 -9.62
N SER A 151 16.43 -8.92 -9.92
CA SER A 151 15.92 -9.22 -11.26
C SER A 151 16.41 -8.19 -12.28
N PRO A 152 16.64 -8.56 -13.56
CA PRO A 152 17.21 -7.67 -14.59
C PRO A 152 16.40 -6.40 -14.89
N ALA A 153 15.15 -6.32 -14.44
CA ALA A 153 14.25 -5.21 -14.77
C ALA A 153 14.56 -3.91 -14.00
N GLU A 154 15.27 -3.97 -12.87
CA GLU A 154 15.49 -2.81 -12.00
C GLU A 154 16.87 -2.15 -12.19
N ALA A 155 17.85 -2.90 -12.70
CA ALA A 155 19.21 -2.39 -12.97
C ALA A 155 19.25 -1.34 -14.09
N ASN A 156 18.22 -1.29 -14.95
CA ASN A 156 18.17 -0.35 -16.07
C ASN A 156 17.65 1.05 -15.66
N SER A 157 17.13 1.21 -14.44
CA SER A 157 16.60 2.49 -13.93
C SER A 157 17.65 3.34 -13.23
N GLU A 158 18.68 2.71 -12.66
CA GLU A 158 19.77 3.40 -11.97
C GLU A 158 20.86 3.86 -12.95
N LYS A 159 21.12 3.08 -14.02
CA LYS A 159 22.15 3.43 -15.01
C LYS A 159 21.81 4.66 -15.86
N VAL A 160 20.52 4.88 -16.13
CA VAL A 160 20.04 6.05 -16.91
C VAL A 160 20.21 7.37 -16.13
N LYS A 161 20.18 7.34 -14.78
CA LYS A 161 20.34 8.56 -13.97
C LYS A 161 21.78 9.02 -13.82
N GLU A 162 22.76 8.13 -13.99
CA GLU A 162 24.18 8.44 -13.84
C GLU A 162 24.79 8.97 -15.16
N GLU A 163 24.29 8.52 -16.32
CA GLU A 163 24.70 9.07 -17.62
C GLU A 163 24.15 10.49 -17.89
N ASP A 164 22.91 10.80 -17.48
CA ASP A 164 22.33 12.14 -17.64
C ASP A 164 22.93 13.20 -16.68
N ALA A 165 23.55 12.76 -15.57
CA ALA A 165 24.23 13.66 -14.62
C ALA A 165 25.68 13.99 -15.03
N ASN A 166 26.26 13.24 -15.98
CA ASN A 166 27.64 13.41 -16.43
C ASN A 166 27.75 14.08 -17.82
N LEU A 167 26.62 14.55 -18.35
CA LEU A 167 26.50 15.32 -19.58
C LEU A 167 25.90 16.74 -19.39
N ALA A 168 25.82 17.22 -18.15
CA ALA A 168 25.40 18.59 -17.80
C ALA A 168 26.58 19.42 -17.28
#